data_AF-A0A1S3D8E8-F1
#
_entry.id   AF-A0A1S3D8E8-F1
#
_cell.length_a   1.000
_cell.length_b   1.000
_cell.length_c   1.000
_cell.angle_alpha   90.00
_cell.angle_beta   90.00
_cell.angle_gamma   90.00
#
_symmetry.space_group_name_H-M   'P 1'
#
loop_
_entity.id
_entity.type
_entity.pdbx_description
1 polymer ?
#
loop_
_entity_poly.entity_id
_entity_poly.type
_entity_poly.pdbx_seq_one_letter_code
_entity_poly.pdbx_strand_id
1 'polypeptide(L)'
;MASTETATSAPIQASQGNLSKQDLSTLDITKLTPLTPEVISRQATINIGTIGHVAHGKSTVVKAISGVQTVRFKNELERNITIKLGYANAKIYKCDNEKCSRPACYISGRSNKDDSFPCLRSSCTGRFQLVRHVSFVDCPGHDILMATMLNGAAVMDAALLLIGKFKRLLGVRMEGDKKGAKDITKLTPLTPEVISRQATINI
;
A
#
# COMPACT_ATOMS: atom_id res chain seq x y z
N MET A 1 5.70 -15.43 59.40
CA MET A 1 6.74 -15.14 58.40
C MET A 1 6.36 -15.87 57.12
N ALA A 2 5.59 -15.22 56.25
CA ALA A 2 5.17 -15.75 54.96
C ALA A 2 5.82 -14.88 53.88
N SER A 3 6.66 -15.51 53.08
CA SER A 3 7.49 -14.93 52.04
C SER A 3 6.62 -14.40 50.90
N THR A 4 6.75 -13.10 50.60
CA THR A 4 6.13 -12.46 49.44
C THR A 4 7.02 -12.65 48.22
N GLU A 5 6.62 -13.53 47.30
CA GLU A 5 7.22 -13.66 45.97
C GLU A 5 6.88 -12.42 45.13
N THR A 6 7.91 -11.63 44.83
CA THR A 6 7.80 -10.50 43.89
C THR A 6 7.96 -11.06 42.49
N ALA A 7 6.84 -11.20 41.77
CA ALA A 7 6.83 -11.59 40.36
C ALA A 7 7.30 -10.40 39.50
N THR A 8 8.57 -10.44 39.11
CA THR A 8 9.17 -9.52 38.12
C THR A 8 8.58 -9.83 36.74
N SER A 9 7.59 -9.05 36.29
CA SER A 9 7.05 -9.16 34.93
C SER A 9 8.01 -8.50 33.94
N ALA A 10 8.73 -9.34 33.20
CA ALA A 10 9.55 -8.91 32.05
C ALA A 10 8.67 -8.23 31.00
N PRO A 11 9.07 -7.07 30.43
CA PRO A 11 8.36 -6.50 29.30
C PRO A 11 8.62 -7.38 28.07
N ILE A 12 7.56 -7.99 27.54
CA ILE A 12 7.53 -8.67 26.25
C ILE A 12 7.66 -7.59 25.17
N GLN A 13 8.88 -7.10 24.92
CA GLN A 13 9.18 -6.35 23.71
C GLN A 13 9.86 -7.29 22.72
N ALA A 14 9.05 -7.87 21.84
CA ALA A 14 9.55 -8.33 20.55
C ALA A 14 10.08 -7.09 19.80
N SER A 15 11.35 -6.75 20.03
CA SER A 15 12.02 -5.63 19.38
C SER A 15 12.26 -5.98 17.92
N GLN A 16 11.26 -5.69 17.08
CA GLN A 16 11.49 -5.57 15.66
C GLN A 16 12.34 -4.30 15.47
N GLY A 17 13.64 -4.47 15.20
CA GLY A 17 14.63 -3.38 15.14
C GLY A 17 14.36 -2.30 14.09
N ASN A 18 13.35 -2.48 13.25
CA ASN A 18 13.01 -1.64 12.11
C ASN A 18 11.87 -0.64 12.40
N LEU A 19 11.24 -0.72 13.58
CA LEU A 19 10.09 0.11 13.97
C LEU A 19 10.43 1.01 15.16
N SER A 20 9.83 2.19 15.23
CA SER A 20 9.87 3.04 16.42
C SER A 20 9.40 2.25 17.66
N LYS A 21 10.24 2.23 18.70
CA LYS A 21 9.93 1.58 19.97
C LYS A 21 8.84 2.37 20.69
N GLN A 22 7.81 1.66 21.13
CA GLN A 22 6.82 2.19 22.07
C GLN A 22 7.27 1.76 23.45
N ASP A 23 8.00 2.63 24.14
CA ASP A 23 8.42 2.40 25.50
C ASP A 23 7.32 2.94 26.43
N LEU A 24 6.60 2.03 27.08
CA LEU A 24 5.42 2.33 27.92
C LEU A 24 5.74 3.28 29.08
N SER A 25 7.01 3.44 29.44
CA SER A 25 7.49 4.33 30.50
C SER A 25 7.71 5.78 30.05
N THR A 26 7.89 6.03 28.76
CA THR A 26 8.15 7.37 28.20
C THR A 26 6.97 7.92 27.39
N LEU A 27 5.94 7.10 27.17
CA LEU A 27 4.75 7.47 26.41
C LEU A 27 3.76 8.30 27.25
N ASP A 28 3.69 9.59 26.97
CA ASP A 28 2.64 10.48 27.48
C ASP A 28 1.32 10.26 26.72
N ILE A 29 0.36 9.56 27.33
CA ILE A 29 -0.93 9.20 26.72
C ILE A 29 -1.73 10.42 26.26
N THR A 30 -1.57 11.57 26.92
CA THR A 30 -2.30 12.81 26.62
C THR A 30 -1.82 13.52 25.37
N LYS A 31 -0.61 13.23 24.87
CA LYS A 31 -0.02 13.84 23.67
C LYS A 31 -0.10 12.92 22.45
N LEU A 32 -0.54 11.67 22.63
CA LEU A 32 -0.68 10.71 21.56
C LEU A 32 -1.85 11.10 20.67
N THR A 33 -1.53 11.58 19.47
CA THR A 33 -2.47 11.74 18.38
C THR A 33 -2.19 10.66 17.32
N PRO A 34 -3.15 10.33 16.44
CA PRO A 34 -2.91 9.38 15.35
C PRO A 34 -1.75 9.79 14.41
N LEU A 35 -1.31 11.06 14.49
CA LEU A 35 -0.22 11.61 13.69
C LEU A 35 1.16 11.49 14.37
N THR A 36 1.26 10.95 15.58
CA THR A 36 2.56 10.76 16.22
C THR A 36 3.33 9.61 15.54
N PRO A 37 4.65 9.75 15.35
CA PRO A 37 5.46 8.77 14.61
C PRO A 37 5.42 7.37 15.25
N GLU A 38 5.30 7.31 16.57
CA GLU A 38 5.19 6.07 17.34
C GLU A 38 3.92 5.26 17.02
N VAL A 39 2.82 5.94 16.70
CA VAL A 39 1.55 5.31 16.31
C VAL A 39 1.58 4.97 14.83
N ILE A 40 2.01 5.91 13.99
CA ILE A 40 2.06 5.75 12.53
C ILE A 40 2.97 4.56 12.13
N SER A 41 4.07 4.33 12.84
CA SER A 41 5.00 3.24 12.51
C SER A 41 4.34 1.85 12.54
N ARG A 42 3.41 1.62 13.47
CA ARG A 42 2.81 0.31 13.73
C ARG A 42 1.42 0.15 13.14
N GLN A 43 0.63 1.22 13.18
CA GLN A 43 -0.79 1.16 12.85
C GLN A 43 -1.12 2.09 11.69
N ALA A 44 -1.96 1.60 10.79
CA ALA A 44 -2.53 2.42 9.74
C ALA A 44 -3.65 3.30 10.32
N THR A 45 -3.60 4.57 9.96
CA THR A 45 -4.46 5.61 10.55
C THR A 45 -5.68 5.92 9.70
N ILE A 46 -5.63 5.59 8.41
CA ILE A 46 -6.65 5.92 7.41
C ILE A 46 -6.88 4.70 6.52
N ASN A 47 -8.15 4.37 6.29
CA ASN A 47 -8.59 3.35 5.34
C ASN A 47 -8.99 3.98 4.01
N ILE A 48 -8.30 3.60 2.94
CA ILE A 48 -8.53 4.07 1.57
C ILE A 48 -9.13 2.93 0.74
N GLY A 49 -10.39 3.07 0.35
CA GLY A 49 -11.06 2.16 -0.57
C GLY A 49 -10.61 2.31 -2.00
N THR A 50 -10.61 1.23 -2.77
CA THR A 50 -10.51 1.28 -4.24
C THR A 50 -11.83 0.83 -4.86
N ILE A 51 -12.45 1.70 -5.65
CA ILE A 51 -13.78 1.51 -6.25
C ILE A 51 -13.65 1.62 -7.77
N GLY A 52 -14.43 0.85 -8.53
CA GLY A 52 -14.43 0.89 -10.00
C GLY A 52 -14.98 -0.38 -10.62
N HIS A 53 -15.24 -0.36 -11.93
CA HIS A 53 -15.79 -1.49 -12.68
C HIS A 53 -14.85 -2.71 -12.73
N VAL A 54 -15.38 -3.86 -13.16
CA VAL A 54 -14.61 -5.08 -13.41
C VAL A 54 -13.47 -4.79 -14.40
N ALA A 55 -12.32 -5.43 -14.21
CA ALA A 55 -11.13 -5.31 -15.06
C ALA A 55 -10.45 -3.92 -15.14
N HIS A 56 -10.80 -2.95 -14.30
CA HIS A 56 -10.08 -1.68 -14.20
C HIS A 56 -8.74 -1.74 -13.44
N GLY A 57 -8.31 -2.92 -12.99
CA GLY A 57 -7.01 -3.09 -12.34
C GLY A 57 -6.93 -2.56 -10.90
N LYS A 58 -8.05 -2.55 -10.15
CA LYS A 58 -8.10 -2.10 -8.74
C LYS A 58 -7.04 -2.79 -7.87
N SER A 59 -7.07 -4.13 -7.83
CA SER A 59 -6.11 -4.93 -7.09
C SER A 59 -4.67 -4.74 -7.56
N THR A 60 -4.46 -4.47 -8.86
CA THR A 60 -3.13 -4.20 -9.43
C THR A 60 -2.55 -2.89 -8.92
N VAL A 61 -3.37 -1.83 -8.83
CA VAL A 61 -2.95 -0.53 -8.29
C VAL A 61 -2.64 -0.65 -6.79
N VAL A 62 -3.48 -1.35 -6.03
CA VAL A 62 -3.21 -1.61 -4.61
C VAL A 62 -1.88 -2.36 -4.43
N LYS A 63 -1.63 -3.37 -5.26
CA LYS A 63 -0.36 -4.12 -5.25
C LYS A 63 0.84 -3.26 -5.65
N ALA A 64 0.69 -2.33 -6.59
CA ALA A 64 1.77 -1.41 -6.99
C ALA A 64 2.14 -0.43 -5.86
N ILE A 65 1.15 0.06 -5.10
CA ILE A 65 1.38 1.03 -4.03
C ILE A 65 1.90 0.35 -2.76
N SER A 66 1.21 -0.70 -2.30
CA SER A 66 1.54 -1.39 -1.05
C SER A 66 2.67 -2.42 -1.22
N GLY A 67 2.85 -2.96 -2.43
CA GLY A 67 3.74 -4.09 -2.68
C GLY A 67 3.19 -5.42 -2.14
N VAL A 68 1.99 -5.44 -1.55
CA VAL A 68 1.31 -6.62 -1.01
C VAL A 68 0.18 -7.04 -1.94
N GLN A 69 0.06 -8.34 -2.20
CA GLN A 69 -1.06 -8.89 -2.96
C GLN A 69 -2.26 -9.11 -2.04
N THR A 70 -3.40 -8.53 -2.40
CA THR A 70 -4.66 -8.59 -1.65
C THR A 70 -5.37 -9.93 -1.79
N VAL A 71 -5.21 -10.62 -2.92
CA VAL A 71 -5.81 -11.93 -3.19
C VAL A 71 -5.10 -13.01 -2.39
N ARG A 72 -5.80 -13.59 -1.41
CA ARG A 72 -5.25 -14.63 -0.51
C ARG A 72 -5.86 -16.01 -0.73
N PHE A 73 -7.07 -16.09 -1.30
CA PHE A 73 -7.80 -17.35 -1.43
C PHE A 73 -7.58 -18.01 -2.79
N LYS A 74 -7.40 -19.34 -2.80
CA LYS A 74 -7.22 -20.13 -4.02
C LYS A 74 -8.40 -19.97 -4.99
N ASN A 75 -9.63 -20.00 -4.47
CA ASN A 75 -10.85 -19.82 -5.26
C ASN A 75 -10.93 -18.44 -5.94
N GLU A 76 -10.38 -17.40 -5.32
CA GLU A 76 -10.30 -16.06 -5.92
C GLU A 76 -9.24 -16.01 -7.02
N LEU A 77 -8.11 -16.69 -6.80
CA LEU A 77 -7.02 -16.80 -7.77
C LEU A 77 -7.46 -17.56 -9.03
N GLU A 78 -8.22 -18.65 -8.86
CA GLU A 78 -8.72 -19.48 -9.98
C GLU A 78 -9.77 -18.76 -10.81
N ARG A 79 -10.61 -17.94 -10.16
CA ARG A 79 -11.71 -17.21 -10.82
C ARG A 79 -11.31 -15.80 -11.27
N ASN A 80 -10.11 -15.33 -10.91
CA ASN A 80 -9.60 -13.97 -11.17
C ASN A 80 -10.59 -12.86 -10.75
N ILE A 81 -11.36 -13.10 -9.68
CA ILE A 81 -12.30 -12.14 -9.10
C ILE A 81 -12.02 -11.99 -7.60
N THR A 82 -12.11 -10.76 -7.11
CA THR A 82 -12.12 -10.45 -5.68
C THR A 82 -13.50 -10.79 -5.13
N ILE A 83 -13.60 -11.70 -4.16
CA ILE A 83 -14.89 -12.08 -3.54
C ILE A 83 -14.99 -11.45 -2.15
N LYS A 84 -13.90 -11.51 -1.38
CA LYS A 84 -13.80 -10.86 -0.07
C LYS A 84 -13.09 -9.52 -0.17
N LEU A 85 -13.32 -8.67 0.83
CA LEU A 85 -12.57 -7.42 0.96
C LEU A 85 -11.09 -7.73 1.17
N GLY A 86 -10.24 -7.20 0.30
CA GLY A 86 -8.80 -7.30 0.40
C GLY A 86 -8.23 -6.17 1.25
N TYR A 87 -7.26 -6.47 2.11
CA TYR A 87 -6.57 -5.46 2.91
C TYR A 87 -5.09 -5.43 2.58
N ALA A 88 -4.53 -4.24 2.41
CA ALA A 88 -3.11 -4.05 2.15
C ALA A 88 -2.59 -2.77 2.81
N ASN A 89 -1.60 -2.91 3.68
CA ASN A 89 -1.02 -1.78 4.40
C ASN A 89 0.16 -1.19 3.61
N ALA A 90 0.31 0.13 3.64
CA ALA A 90 1.37 0.84 2.95
C ALA A 90 1.86 2.04 3.76
N LYS A 91 3.17 2.17 3.89
CA LYS A 91 3.82 3.34 4.49
C LYS A 91 4.13 4.36 3.41
N ILE A 92 3.76 5.62 3.64
CA ILE A 92 4.01 6.76 2.75
C ILE A 92 5.14 7.59 3.35
N TYR A 93 6.18 7.79 2.56
CA TYR A 93 7.35 8.54 2.95
C TYR A 93 7.50 9.81 2.12
N LYS A 94 8.09 10.84 2.74
CA LYS A 94 8.44 12.10 2.10
C LYS A 94 9.91 12.40 2.32
N CYS A 95 10.62 12.84 1.28
CA CYS A 95 12.00 13.31 1.41
C CYS A 95 11.99 14.72 2.02
N ASP A 96 12.83 15.00 3.02
CA ASP A 96 12.89 16.32 3.69
C ASP A 96 13.54 17.41 2.83
N ASN A 97 14.33 17.01 1.83
CA ASN A 97 15.09 17.94 1.03
C ASN A 97 14.20 18.68 0.03
N GLU A 98 14.16 20.01 0.13
CA GLU A 98 13.36 20.89 -0.74
C GLU A 98 13.80 20.86 -2.20
N LYS A 99 15.05 20.46 -2.49
CA LYS A 99 15.56 20.29 -3.86
C LYS A 99 14.86 19.15 -4.62
N CYS A 100 14.24 18.22 -3.88
CA CYS A 100 13.52 17.11 -4.45
C CYS A 100 12.07 17.58 -4.74
N SER A 101 11.79 17.93 -6.00
CA SER A 101 10.47 18.40 -6.44
C SER A 101 9.41 17.31 -6.44
N ARG A 102 8.14 17.71 -6.26
CA ARG A 102 6.98 16.82 -6.44
C ARG A 102 6.89 16.42 -7.93
N PRO A 103 6.57 15.16 -8.29
CA PRO A 103 6.05 14.07 -7.45
C PRO A 103 7.12 13.11 -6.89
N ALA A 104 8.38 13.23 -7.32
CA ALA A 104 9.45 12.27 -7.00
C ALA A 104 9.89 12.27 -5.53
N CYS A 105 9.47 13.27 -4.74
CA CYS A 105 9.74 13.36 -3.31
C CYS A 105 8.85 12.46 -2.44
N TYR A 106 7.90 11.74 -3.02
CA TYR A 106 7.06 10.76 -2.34
C TYR A 106 7.36 9.35 -2.80
N ILE A 107 7.34 8.41 -1.86
CA ILE A 107 7.47 6.99 -2.15
C ILE A 107 6.60 6.19 -1.19
N SER A 108 5.97 5.14 -1.70
CA SER A 108 5.29 4.15 -0.88
C SER A 108 6.18 2.94 -0.66
N GLY A 109 6.02 2.29 0.49
CA GLY A 109 6.72 1.07 0.83
C GLY A 109 5.83 0.09 1.58
N ARG A 110 6.28 -1.16 1.63
CA ARG A 110 5.68 -2.21 2.48
C ARG A 110 5.79 -1.81 3.95
N SER A 111 4.85 -2.28 4.77
CA SER A 111 4.84 -1.99 6.21
C SER A 111 6.10 -2.44 6.96
N ASN A 112 6.84 -3.43 6.46
CA ASN A 112 8.05 -3.96 7.09
C ASN A 112 9.30 -3.10 6.84
N LYS A 113 9.21 -2.04 6.04
CA LYS A 113 10.33 -1.16 5.73
C LYS A 113 10.56 -0.19 6.90
N ASP A 114 11.82 0.18 7.13
CA ASP A 114 12.24 1.11 8.17
C ASP A 114 11.52 2.46 8.07
N ASP A 115 11.36 3.13 9.22
CA ASP A 115 10.67 4.42 9.32
C ASP A 115 11.46 5.58 8.70
N SER A 116 12.79 5.43 8.62
CA SER A 116 13.66 6.38 7.91
C SER A 116 14.73 5.67 7.08
N PHE A 117 14.93 6.12 5.85
CA PHE A 117 15.96 5.58 4.95
C PHE A 117 16.51 6.67 4.02
N PRO A 118 17.74 6.54 3.49
CA PRO A 118 18.32 7.55 2.60
C PRO A 118 17.54 7.69 1.29
N CYS A 119 17.47 8.90 0.73
CA CYS A 119 16.77 9.13 -0.54
C CYS A 119 17.49 8.36 -1.68
N LEU A 120 16.71 7.66 -2.53
CA LEU A 120 17.21 6.79 -3.61
C LEU A 120 17.96 7.55 -4.72
N ARG A 121 17.87 8.88 -4.72
CA ARG A 121 18.43 9.75 -5.76
C ARG A 121 19.81 10.22 -5.32
N SER A 122 20.82 9.92 -6.13
CA SER A 122 22.21 10.34 -5.91
C SER A 122 22.39 11.86 -5.78
N SER A 123 21.46 12.66 -6.32
CA SER A 123 21.48 14.13 -6.24
C SER A 123 20.83 14.73 -4.99
N CYS A 124 20.22 13.92 -4.10
CA CYS A 124 19.56 14.40 -2.88
C CYS A 124 20.18 13.69 -1.65
N THR A 125 20.84 14.45 -0.76
CA THR A 125 21.36 13.96 0.53
C THR A 125 20.28 13.81 1.61
N GLY A 126 19.01 14.00 1.24
CA GLY A 126 17.88 13.92 2.16
C GLY A 126 17.59 12.51 2.63
N ARG A 127 16.84 12.39 3.72
CA ARG A 127 16.24 11.13 4.16
C ARG A 127 14.75 11.15 3.88
N PHE A 128 14.21 9.98 3.58
CA PHE A 128 12.78 9.74 3.55
C PHE A 128 12.30 9.53 4.98
N GLN A 129 11.37 10.37 5.43
CA GLN A 129 10.68 10.21 6.70
C GLN A 129 9.27 9.68 6.48
N LEU A 130 8.83 8.81 7.37
CA LEU A 130 7.46 8.30 7.39
C LEU A 130 6.50 9.44 7.70
N VAL A 131 5.59 9.73 6.76
CA VAL A 131 4.56 10.75 6.95
C VAL A 131 3.27 10.13 7.44
N ARG A 132 2.84 9.05 6.80
CA ARG A 132 1.58 8.36 7.12
C ARG A 132 1.66 6.87 6.81
N HIS A 133 0.89 6.10 7.56
CA HIS A 133 0.63 4.70 7.31
C HIS A 133 -0.85 4.56 6.95
N VAL A 134 -1.10 4.04 5.77
CA VAL A 134 -2.44 3.91 5.19
C VAL A 134 -2.75 2.44 4.96
N SER A 135 -4.03 2.09 5.12
CA SER A 135 -4.58 0.80 4.76
C SER A 135 -5.38 0.95 3.49
N PHE A 136 -5.13 0.11 2.50
CA PHE A 136 -5.96 0.01 1.32
C PHE A 136 -6.98 -1.10 1.50
N VAL A 137 -8.24 -0.77 1.19
CA VAL A 137 -9.34 -1.72 1.11
C VAL A 137 -9.68 -1.94 -0.36
N ASP A 138 -9.46 -3.16 -0.83
CA ASP A 138 -9.74 -3.59 -2.20
C ASP A 138 -11.17 -4.11 -2.30
N CYS A 139 -12.05 -3.35 -2.95
CA CYS A 139 -13.45 -3.73 -3.13
C CYS A 139 -13.66 -4.54 -4.42
N PRO A 140 -14.56 -5.53 -4.38
CA PRO A 140 -15.03 -6.18 -5.59
C PRO A 140 -15.80 -5.16 -6.44
N GLY A 141 -15.54 -5.17 -7.75
CA GLY A 141 -16.26 -4.31 -8.72
C GLY A 141 -17.29 -5.05 -9.56
N HIS A 142 -17.58 -6.31 -9.22
CA HIS A 142 -18.59 -7.12 -9.90
C HIS A 142 -19.97 -6.76 -9.34
N ASP A 143 -20.94 -6.57 -10.21
CA ASP A 143 -22.35 -6.31 -9.90
C ASP A 143 -22.99 -7.37 -9.00
N ILE A 144 -22.60 -8.65 -9.13
CA ILE A 144 -23.05 -9.74 -8.25
C ILE A 144 -22.58 -9.53 -6.79
N LEU A 145 -21.51 -8.77 -6.57
CA LEU A 145 -20.85 -8.59 -5.26
C LEU A 145 -21.08 -7.22 -4.63
N MET A 146 -22.17 -6.54 -5.02
CA MET A 146 -22.53 -5.23 -4.49
C MET A 146 -22.68 -5.22 -2.95
N ALA A 147 -23.20 -6.30 -2.36
CA ALA A 147 -23.32 -6.40 -0.90
C ALA A 147 -21.96 -6.30 -0.19
N THR A 148 -20.93 -6.94 -0.73
CA THR A 148 -19.57 -6.88 -0.18
C THR A 148 -18.95 -5.50 -0.39
N MET A 149 -19.23 -4.85 -1.52
CA MET A 149 -18.78 -3.48 -1.78
C MET A 149 -19.41 -2.48 -0.78
N LEU A 150 -20.72 -2.61 -0.50
CA LEU A 150 -21.42 -1.76 0.48
C LEU A 150 -20.85 -1.96 1.90
N ASN A 151 -20.59 -3.21 2.30
CA ASN A 151 -19.92 -3.49 3.57
C ASN A 151 -18.52 -2.88 3.64
N GLY A 152 -17.78 -2.88 2.53
CA GLY A 152 -16.48 -2.21 2.43
C GLY A 152 -16.58 -0.71 2.56
N ALA A 153 -17.58 -0.08 1.94
CA ALA A 153 -17.77 1.37 1.96
C ALA A 153 -17.98 1.93 3.37
N ALA A 154 -18.64 1.17 4.26
CA ALA A 154 -18.84 1.57 5.66
C ALA A 154 -17.54 1.64 6.49
N VAL A 155 -16.46 1.00 6.04
CA VAL A 155 -15.17 0.94 6.75
C VAL A 155 -14.16 1.97 6.22
N MET A 156 -14.47 2.63 5.10
CA MET A 156 -13.55 3.51 4.38
C MET A 156 -13.69 4.96 4.84
N ASP A 157 -12.54 5.60 5.08
CA ASP A 157 -12.47 7.05 5.34
C ASP A 157 -12.37 7.85 4.02
N ALA A 158 -11.74 7.25 3.01
CA ALA A 158 -11.56 7.82 1.68
C ALA A 158 -11.68 6.75 0.60
N ALA A 159 -12.00 7.15 -0.63
CA ALA A 159 -12.11 6.24 -1.76
C ALA A 159 -11.36 6.74 -2.99
N LEU A 160 -10.75 5.81 -3.72
CA LEU A 160 -10.12 5.98 -5.02
C LEU A 160 -11.02 5.37 -6.09
N LEU A 161 -11.62 6.23 -6.92
CA LEU A 161 -12.38 5.79 -8.08
C LEU A 161 -11.42 5.52 -9.26
N LEU A 162 -11.28 4.25 -9.60
CA LEU A 162 -10.47 3.78 -10.73
C LEU A 162 -11.33 3.68 -11.98
N ILE A 163 -11.00 4.50 -12.97
CA ILE A 163 -11.60 4.49 -14.29
C ILE A 163 -10.54 3.98 -15.26
N GLY A 164 -10.76 2.76 -15.78
CA GLY A 164 -9.87 2.22 -16.80
C GLY A 164 -10.08 2.95 -18.12
N LYS A 165 -8.99 3.40 -18.76
CA LYS A 165 -9.02 3.66 -20.21
C LYS A 165 -9.07 2.32 -20.94
N PHE A 166 -10.26 1.72 -21.02
CA PHE A 166 -10.48 0.61 -21.94
C PHE A 166 -10.56 1.22 -23.34
N LYS A 167 -9.38 1.49 -23.93
CA LYS A 167 -9.31 1.80 -25.36
C LYS A 167 -9.82 0.55 -26.05
N ARG A 168 -11.03 0.62 -26.62
CA ARG A 168 -11.61 -0.39 -27.50
C ARG A 168 -10.73 -0.48 -28.75
N LEU A 169 -9.54 -1.05 -28.62
CA LEU A 169 -8.75 -1.57 -29.72
C LEU A 169 -9.44 -2.88 -30.12
N LEU A 170 -10.42 -2.75 -31.00
CA LEU A 170 -10.82 -3.83 -31.90
C LEU A 170 -9.53 -4.46 -32.45
N GLY A 171 -9.30 -5.76 -32.19
CA GLY A 171 -8.36 -6.54 -32.98
C GLY A 171 -7.17 -7.22 -32.28
N VAL A 172 -7.05 -7.25 -30.95
CA VAL A 172 -6.11 -8.19 -30.30
C VAL A 172 -6.87 -9.07 -29.32
N ARG A 173 -7.17 -10.29 -29.78
CA ARG A 173 -7.59 -11.41 -28.96
C ARG A 173 -6.50 -11.63 -27.92
N MET A 174 -6.81 -11.30 -26.66
CA MET A 174 -6.01 -11.76 -25.52
C MET A 174 -6.21 -13.27 -25.43
N GLU A 175 -5.35 -14.02 -26.12
CA GLU A 175 -5.28 -15.46 -25.97
C GLU A 175 -4.82 -15.74 -24.55
N GLY A 176 -5.72 -16.33 -23.76
CA GLY A 176 -5.44 -16.72 -22.40
C GLY A 176 -4.41 -17.83 -22.39
N ASP A 177 -3.15 -17.50 -22.11
CA ASP A 177 -2.12 -18.51 -21.92
C ASP A 177 -2.08 -18.92 -20.43
N LYS A 178 -2.79 -20.01 -20.14
CA LYS A 178 -2.68 -20.76 -18.89
C LYS A 178 -1.37 -21.56 -18.90
N LYS A 179 -0.20 -20.90 -18.81
CA LYS A 179 1.06 -21.61 -18.56
C LYS A 179 2.03 -20.80 -17.70
N GLY A 180 2.47 -21.42 -16.62
CA GLY A 180 3.81 -21.19 -16.07
C GLY A 180 3.92 -20.15 -14.98
N ALA A 181 3.91 -20.63 -13.73
CA ALA A 181 4.74 -20.03 -12.70
C ALA A 181 6.21 -20.06 -13.18
N LYS A 182 6.78 -18.91 -13.55
CA LYS A 182 8.21 -18.56 -13.55
C LYS A 182 8.38 -17.10 -14.03
N ASP A 183 9.32 -16.40 -13.39
CA ASP A 183 9.88 -15.08 -13.73
C ASP A 183 9.15 -13.80 -13.25
N ILE A 184 9.46 -13.46 -11.99
CA ILE A 184 9.09 -12.22 -11.26
C ILE A 184 10.10 -11.07 -11.44
N THR A 185 11.08 -11.14 -12.35
CA THR A 185 12.25 -10.23 -12.33
C THR A 185 12.57 -9.43 -13.60
N LYS A 186 11.67 -9.31 -14.58
CA LYS A 186 11.92 -8.42 -15.74
C LYS A 186 10.73 -7.49 -16.04
N LEU A 187 10.46 -6.56 -15.14
CA LEU A 187 9.81 -5.29 -15.49
C LEU A 187 10.93 -4.27 -15.71
N THR A 188 11.46 -4.23 -16.93
CA THR A 188 12.32 -3.13 -17.39
C THR A 188 11.50 -1.82 -17.38
N PRO A 189 12.09 -0.70 -16.92
CA PRO A 189 11.40 0.58 -16.91
C PRO A 189 11.11 1.04 -18.35
N LEU A 190 9.89 1.54 -18.56
CA LEU A 190 9.45 2.14 -19.82
C LEU A 190 10.47 3.18 -20.29
N THR A 191 11.07 2.98 -21.46
CA THR A 191 11.99 3.94 -22.06
C THR A 191 11.23 5.23 -22.44
N PRO A 192 11.87 6.40 -22.31
CA PRO A 192 11.22 7.70 -22.53
C PRO A 192 10.72 7.93 -23.97
N GLU A 193 11.07 7.08 -24.95
CA GLU A 193 10.57 7.16 -26.33
C GLU A 193 9.07 6.86 -26.50
N VAL A 194 8.46 6.10 -25.58
CA VAL A 194 7.02 5.77 -25.69
C VAL A 194 6.13 6.95 -25.26
N ILE A 195 6.67 7.88 -24.47
CA ILE A 195 5.93 9.07 -24.00
C ILE A 195 5.86 10.14 -25.11
N SER A 196 6.89 10.29 -25.95
CA SER A 196 6.93 11.35 -26.96
C SER A 196 6.02 11.09 -28.16
N ARG A 197 5.80 9.82 -28.54
CA ARG A 197 4.92 9.48 -29.67
C ARG A 197 3.43 9.69 -29.41
N GLN A 198 3.01 9.76 -28.15
CA GLN A 198 1.60 9.96 -27.79
C GLN A 198 1.21 11.45 -27.69
N ALA A 199 2.18 12.36 -27.60
CA ALA A 199 1.96 13.81 -27.50
C ALA A 199 1.91 14.53 -28.87
N THR A 200 2.23 13.85 -29.97
CA THR A 200 2.28 14.45 -31.32
C THR A 200 1.00 14.22 -32.14
N ILE A 201 -0.04 13.61 -31.56
CA ILE A 201 -1.34 13.42 -32.23
C ILE A 201 -2.38 14.27 -31.50
N ASN A 202 -2.81 15.31 -32.23
CA ASN A 202 -3.89 16.27 -31.99
C ASN A 202 -3.48 17.60 -31.33
N ILE A 203 -3.10 18.52 -32.22
CA ILE A 203 -3.64 19.90 -32.29
C ILE A 203 -5.17 19.86 -32.15
#